data_AF-A0A4P9XIN0-F1
#
_entry.id   AF-A0A4P9XIN0-F1
#
_cell.length_a   1.000
_cell.length_b   1.000
_cell.length_c   1.000
_cell.angle_alpha   90.00
_cell.angle_beta   90.00
_cell.angle_gamma   90.00
#
_symmetry.space_group_name_H-M   'P 1'
#
loop_
_entity.id
_entity.type
_entity.pdbx_description
1 polymer ?
#
loop_
_entity_poly.entity_id
_entity_poly.type
_entity_poly.pdbx_seq_one_letter_code
_entity_poly.pdbx_strand_id
1 'polypeptide(L)'
;ILDVGTGNGTWLLEMAAEFPDAQLTGIDLVHQAPTSVLPPNCTFKVMDALHGLRFPDASLDYIHHRYVCSVPADRWGAYLADCARVLRPGGWIEVMESD
;
A
#
# COMPACT_ATOMS: atom_id res chain seq x y z
N ILE A 1 -5.23 -1.07 -6.27
CA ILE A 1 -4.78 -1.75 -5.03
C ILE A 1 -3.49 -1.12 -4.58
N LEU A 2 -3.38 -0.75 -3.29
CA LEU A 2 -2.16 -0.25 -2.67
C LEU A 2 -1.71 -1.21 -1.58
N ASP A 3 -0.43 -1.57 -1.58
CA ASP A 3 0.23 -2.29 -0.50
C ASP A 3 1.19 -1.34 0.21
N VAL A 4 1.04 -1.19 1.53
CA VAL A 4 1.81 -0.25 2.35
C VAL A 4 2.80 -1.03 3.21
N GLY A 5 4.07 -0.60 3.20
CA GLY A 5 5.15 -1.36 3.84
C GLY A 5 5.43 -2.65 3.08
N THR A 6 5.44 -2.56 1.75
CA THR A 6 5.51 -3.70 0.84
C THR A 6 6.74 -4.58 1.04
N GLY A 7 7.83 -4.05 1.62
CA GLY A 7 9.08 -4.78 1.84
C GLY A 7 9.62 -5.38 0.55
N ASN A 8 9.83 -6.70 0.55
CA ASN A 8 10.32 -7.43 -0.62
C ASN A 8 9.26 -7.63 -1.73
N GLY A 9 8.01 -7.22 -1.52
CA GLY A 9 6.95 -7.31 -2.52
C GLY A 9 6.28 -8.66 -2.68
N THR A 10 6.50 -9.64 -1.80
CA THR A 10 5.88 -10.97 -1.93
C THR A 10 4.36 -10.89 -2.08
N TRP A 11 3.67 -10.19 -1.18
CA TRP A 11 2.21 -10.06 -1.24
C TRP A 11 1.76 -9.35 -2.53
N LEU A 12 2.40 -8.23 -2.87
CA LEU A 12 2.07 -7.47 -4.07
C LEU A 12 2.20 -8.32 -5.34
N LEU A 13 3.27 -9.12 -5.46
CA LEU A 13 3.53 -9.96 -6.62
C LEU A 13 2.56 -11.15 -6.72
N GLU A 14 2.20 -11.76 -5.59
CA GLU A 14 1.18 -12.82 -5.53
C GLU A 14 -0.19 -12.28 -5.98
N MET A 15 -0.60 -11.12 -5.45
CA MET A 15 -1.86 -10.48 -5.83
C MET A 15 -1.88 -10.02 -7.29
N ALA A 16 -0.74 -9.61 -7.84
CA ALA A 16 -0.66 -9.24 -9.24
C ALA A 16 -0.82 -10.43 -10.18
N ALA A 17 -0.39 -11.62 -9.76
CA ALA A 17 -0.62 -12.86 -10.50
C ALA A 17 -2.07 -13.34 -10.37
N GLU A 18 -2.69 -13.20 -9.20
CA GLU A 18 -4.08 -13.60 -8.95
C GLU A 18 -5.10 -12.67 -9.62
N PHE A 19 -4.83 -11.36 -9.65
CA PHE A 19 -5.70 -10.33 -10.19
C PHE A 19 -5.03 -9.59 -11.37
N PRO A 20 -4.92 -10.21 -12.55
CA PRO A 20 -4.19 -9.64 -13.68
C PRO A 20 -4.80 -8.33 -14.22
N ASP A 21 -6.11 -8.13 -14.00
CA ASP A 21 -6.82 -6.90 -14.42
C ASP A 21 -6.73 -5.77 -13.38
N ALA A 22 -6.24 -6.06 -12.16
CA ALA A 22 -6.05 -5.03 -11.14
C ALA A 22 -4.74 -4.30 -11.37
N GLN A 23 -4.68 -3.02 -11.03
CA GLN A 23 -3.42 -2.28 -10.91
C GLN A 23 -2.97 -2.26 -9.45
N LEU A 24 -1.73 -2.70 -9.23
CA LEU A 24 -1.13 -2.85 -7.91
C LEU A 24 0.06 -1.92 -7.77
N THR A 25 0.06 -1.15 -6.69
CA THR A 25 1.20 -0.32 -6.30
C THR A 25 1.67 -0.72 -4.92
N GLY A 26 2.95 -1.06 -4.79
CA GLY A 26 3.61 -1.24 -3.51
C GLY A 26 4.36 0.01 -3.11
N ILE A 27 4.26 0.41 -1.84
CA ILE A 27 5.02 1.52 -1.27
C ILE A 27 5.82 1.09 -0.05
N ASP A 28 7.04 1.60 0.05
CA ASP A 28 7.92 1.36 1.19
C ASP A 28 8.90 2.53 1.38
N LEU A 29 9.46 2.69 2.59
CA LEU A 29 10.50 3.68 2.89
C LEU A 29 11.80 3.39 2.13
N VAL A 30 12.03 2.14 1.78
CA VAL A 30 13.22 1.68 1.05
C VAL A 30 12.85 0.76 -0.10
N HIS A 31 13.64 0.77 -1.17
CA HIS A 31 13.42 -0.16 -2.27
C HIS A 31 14.02 -1.53 -1.95
N GLN A 32 13.18 -2.45 -1.46
CA GLN A 32 13.55 -3.85 -1.17
C GLN A 32 13.00 -4.87 -2.18
N ALA A 33 12.10 -4.43 -3.06
CA ALA A 33 11.51 -5.27 -4.09
C ALA A 33 12.55 -5.74 -5.12
N PRO A 34 12.29 -6.86 -5.83
CA PRO A 34 13.18 -7.35 -6.86
C PRO A 34 13.44 -6.30 -7.94
N THR A 35 14.71 -6.17 -8.36
CA THR A 35 15.11 -5.32 -9.49
C THR A 35 14.85 -5.99 -10.85
N SER A 36 14.33 -7.22 -10.85
CA SER A 36 13.97 -7.99 -12.04
C SER A 36 12.73 -7.43 -12.74
N VAL A 37 12.40 -7.99 -13.91
CA VAL A 37 11.17 -7.68 -14.64
C VAL A 37 9.96 -7.94 -13.74
N LEU A 38 9.20 -6.89 -13.46
CA LEU A 38 7.97 -6.96 -12.69
C LEU A 38 6.78 -7.33 -13.58
N PRO A 39 5.70 -7.90 -13.02
CA PRO A 39 4.44 -8.02 -13.73
C PRO A 39 3.99 -6.65 -14.29
N PRO A 40 3.37 -6.60 -15.47
CA PRO A 40 3.01 -5.33 -16.14
C PRO A 40 1.97 -4.51 -15.36
N ASN A 41 1.24 -5.15 -14.44
CA ASN A 41 0.24 -4.54 -13.58
C ASN A 41 0.78 -4.15 -12.19
N CYS A 42 2.09 -4.27 -11.95
CA CYS A 42 2.76 -3.95 -10.69
C CYS A 42 3.65 -2.71 -10.82
N THR A 43 3.65 -1.88 -9.79
CA THR A 43 4.60 -0.77 -9.65
C THR A 43 5.07 -0.67 -8.21
N PHE A 44 6.35 -0.36 -8.00
CA PHE A 44 6.91 -0.07 -6.67
C PHE A 44 7.32 1.40 -6.58
N LYS A 45 7.03 2.05 -5.47
CA LYS A 45 7.42 3.44 -5.21
C LYS A 45 8.06 3.54 -3.83
N VAL A 46 9.19 4.23 -3.76
CA VAL A 46 9.74 4.65 -2.46
C VAL A 46 8.92 5.83 -1.94
N MET A 47 8.22 5.65 -0.83
CA MET A 47 7.30 6.64 -0.27
C MET A 47 7.12 6.41 1.24
N ASP A 48 7.12 7.50 2.00
CA ASP A 48 6.73 7.50 3.40
C ASP A 48 5.23 7.71 3.54
N ALA A 49 4.52 6.69 3.99
CA ALA A 49 3.07 6.71 4.17
C ALA A 49 2.61 7.64 5.31
N LEU A 50 3.48 8.00 6.25
CA LEU A 50 3.17 8.91 7.36
C LEU A 50 3.23 10.39 6.96
N HIS A 51 3.84 10.68 5.81
CA HIS A 51 3.96 12.02 5.24
C HIS A 51 2.96 12.26 4.08
N GLY A 52 1.89 11.47 4.04
CA GLY A 52 0.81 11.60 3.07
C GLY A 52 1.00 10.71 1.84
N LEU A 53 -0.04 9.93 1.56
CA LEU A 53 -0.20 9.11 0.37
C LEU A 53 -0.37 10.02 -0.85
N ARG A 54 0.63 10.02 -1.73
CA ARG A 54 0.66 10.83 -2.97
C ARG A 54 -0.21 10.22 -4.07
N PHE A 55 -1.46 9.91 -3.72
CA PHE A 55 -2.49 9.41 -4.61
C PHE A 55 -3.65 10.40 -4.64
N PRO A 56 -4.36 10.52 -5.78
CA PRO A 56 -5.56 11.34 -5.85
C PRO A 56 -6.64 10.84 -4.88
N ASP A 57 -7.51 11.75 -4.46
CA ASP A 57 -8.69 11.42 -3.66
C ASP A 57 -9.57 10.41 -4.41
N ALA A 58 -10.18 9.48 -3.68
CA ALA A 58 -11.09 8.47 -4.22
C ALA A 58 -10.55 7.67 -5.43
N SER A 59 -9.24 7.40 -5.48
CA SER A 59 -8.59 6.72 -6.61
C SER A 59 -8.23 5.26 -6.37
N LEU A 60 -8.29 4.79 -5.12
CA LEU A 60 -7.93 3.43 -4.74
C LEU A 60 -9.17 2.63 -4.32
N ASP A 61 -9.22 1.37 -4.74
CA ASP A 61 -10.30 0.45 -4.35
C ASP A 61 -10.01 -0.28 -3.02
N TYR A 62 -8.73 -0.54 -2.74
CA TYR A 62 -8.28 -1.34 -1.62
C TYR A 62 -6.85 -0.97 -1.19
N ILE A 63 -6.63 -0.89 0.12
CA ILE A 63 -5.33 -0.69 0.78
C ILE A 63 -5.06 -1.89 1.69
N HIS A 64 -3.91 -2.51 1.49
CA HIS A 64 -3.35 -3.52 2.39
C HIS A 64 -2.22 -2.89 3.20
N HIS A 65 -2.26 -3.10 4.51
CA HIS A 65 -1.24 -2.69 5.47
C HIS A 65 -0.97 -3.86 6.40
N ARG A 66 0.28 -4.32 6.46
CA ARG A 66 0.64 -5.49 7.27
C ARG A 66 2.00 -5.34 7.91
N TYR A 67 2.03 -5.41 9.24
CA TYR A 67 3.24 -5.38 10.07
C TYR A 67 4.13 -4.18 9.77
N VAL A 68 3.51 -3.03 9.49
CA VAL A 68 4.18 -1.74 9.37
C VAL A 68 4.22 -1.11 10.77
N CYS A 69 5.00 -1.73 11.65
CA CYS A 69 5.19 -1.33 13.05
C CYS A 69 5.84 0.06 13.22
N SER A 70 6.01 0.81 12.13
CA SER A 70 6.58 2.15 12.10
C SER A 70 5.56 3.26 12.31
N VAL A 71 4.24 2.98 12.32
CA VAL A 71 3.22 4.01 12.59
C VAL A 71 3.17 4.31 14.09
N PRO A 72 3.56 5.53 14.54
CA PRO A 72 3.47 5.89 15.94
C PRO A 72 2.01 5.94 16.42
N ALA A 73 1.78 5.61 17.69
CA ALA A 73 0.44 5.54 18.30
C ALA A 73 -0.41 6.82 18.06
N ASP A 74 0.20 7.99 18.16
CA ASP A 74 -0.42 9.31 17.97
C ASP A 74 -0.67 9.68 16.49
N ARG A 75 -0.09 8.93 15.55
CA ARG A 75 -0.19 9.19 14.10
C ARG A 75 -1.24 8.35 13.39
N TRP A 76 -1.75 7.29 14.01
CA TRP A 76 -2.76 6.40 13.41
C TRP A 76 -3.99 7.15 12.90
N GLY A 77 -4.50 8.13 13.66
CA GLY A 77 -5.66 8.92 13.24
C GLY A 77 -5.42 9.68 11.93
N ALA A 78 -4.25 10.32 11.79
CA ALA A 78 -3.89 11.05 10.58
C ALA A 78 -3.62 10.09 9.41
N TYR A 79 -2.95 8.97 9.67
CA TYR A 79 -2.67 7.95 8.66
C TYR A 79 -3.97 7.35 8.10
N LEU A 80 -4.88 6.89 8.96
CA LEU A 80 -6.15 6.31 8.54
C LEU A 80 -7.06 7.32 7.84
N ALA A 81 -7.04 8.60 8.26
CA ALA A 81 -7.76 9.65 7.55
C ALA A 81 -7.24 9.84 6.12
N ASP A 82 -5.92 9.77 5.93
CA ASP A 82 -5.31 9.89 4.61
C ASP A 82 -5.56 8.66 3.73
N CYS A 83 -5.54 7.44 4.31
CA CYS A 83 -6.01 6.23 3.65
C CYS A 83 -7.47 6.34 3.20
N ALA A 84 -8.35 6.83 4.07
CA ALA A 84 -9.76 7.04 3.74
C ALA A 84 -9.95 8.07 2.62
N ARG A 85 -9.13 9.14 2.58
CA ARG A 85 -9.16 10.15 1.51
C ARG A 85 -8.88 9.55 0.14
N VAL A 86 -7.85 8.70 0.04
CA VAL A 86 -7.45 8.11 -1.25
C VAL A 86 -8.33 6.93 -1.68
N LEU A 87 -9.06 6.32 -0.73
CA LEU A 87 -10.05 5.28 -1.04
C LEU A 87 -11.31 5.86 -1.68
N ARG A 88 -11.80 5.20 -2.73
CA ARG A 88 -13.12 5.50 -3.30
C ARG A 88 -14.23 5.23 -2.27
N PRO A 89 -15.42 5.82 -2.41
CA PRO A 89 -16.58 5.41 -1.63
C PRO A 89 -16.82 3.89 -1.75
N GLY A 90 -16.89 3.20 -0.61
CA GLY A 90 -17.01 1.73 -0.56
C GLY A 90 -15.70 0.97 -0.78
N GLY A 91 -14.56 1.66 -0.88
CA GLY A 91 -13.23 1.06 -0.83
C GLY A 91 -12.89 0.55 0.57
N TRP A 92 -11.88 -0.31 0.64
CA TRP A 92 -11.53 -1.04 1.86
C TRP A 92 -10.07 -0.78 2.27
N ILE A 93 -9.83 -0.73 3.58
CA ILE A 93 -8.50 -0.83 4.15
C ILE A 93 -8.45 -2.03 5.09
N GLU A 94 -7.44 -2.86 4.92
CA GLU A 94 -7.10 -3.95 5.84
C GLU A 94 -5.81 -3.59 6.57
N VAL A 95 -5.84 -3.67 7.90
CA VAL A 95 -4.70 -3.37 8.78
C VAL A 95 -4.45 -4.59 9.65
N MET A 96 -3.22 -5.13 9.57
CA MET A 96 -2.76 -6.21 10.42
C MET A 96 -1.51 -5.76 11.18
N GLU A 97 -1.65 -5.58 12.49
CA GLU A 97 -0.57 -5.17 13.40
C GLU A 97 -0.49 -6.09 14.62
N SER A 98 0.66 -6.09 15.28
CA SER A 98 0.79 -6.69 16.61
C SER A 98 0.14 -5.80 17.68
N ASP A 99 -0.40 -6.43 18.72
CA ASP A 99 -0.95 -5.75 19.92
C ASP A 99 0.11 -4.97 20.71
#